data_AF-A0AAC8QDM2-F1
#
_entry.id   AF-A0AAC8QDM2-F1
#
_cell.length_a   1.000
_cell.length_b   1.000
_cell.length_c   1.000
_cell.angle_alpha   90.00
_cell.angle_beta   90.00
_cell.angle_gamma   90.00
#
_symmetry.space_group_name_H-M   'P 1'
#
loop_
_entity.id
_entity.type
_entity.pdbx_description
1 polymer ?
#
loop_
_entity_poly.entity_id
_entity_poly.type
_entity_poly.pdbx_seq_one_letter_code
_entity_poly.pdbx_strand_id
1 'polypeptide(L)'
;MGPGQEEEFAPPDAGAPPTEDAGTLPPDAGGSSGDAGTQEPSDAGTEPEPDGGNGPQQPAEDPWPKEASVNYTQRFGVGQPQSVAVDDAFNVWLLAGNRIGVLRPGSTQPLWASNLGQAGKGFSSTVICGGSEGRAYVGYYARELDNPQRGSYQDSTFLEGDLDAVKLTPEGTVVLEEHITRSFRRDRDKGDGSLSWNPPNNTGIRNSNDWRYDEDRAVLSCVKVMRGRDKGEVYVGTNHGVTRIRGLDYNSHRHPVWWENGSQRAGYTYAVGIAQDGDVLIANDWTFGIVTPNPDLGLWDAMNPKTLNPMKVESSHLPEVNSLPEFDNWRGFQQTKDGRYYLASKDHGLWEMSIISRGNPWQKGTRLQGLPTQALTSLAATDDGSLFIGTAGSGLWRMDADKNLSRVVNVPGRTVKQLLYDPNGTPAMLYVLTDAGLTVLRGH
;
A
#
# COMPACT_ATOMS: atom_id res chain seq x y z
N MET A 1 -25.29 -21.56 10.10
CA MET A 1 -23.85 -21.78 9.86
C MET A 1 -23.12 -20.64 10.54
N GLY A 2 -22.26 -20.95 11.51
CA GLY A 2 -21.62 -19.95 12.39
C GLY A 2 -20.60 -19.08 11.64
N PRO A 3 -20.26 -17.90 12.19
CA PRO A 3 -19.22 -17.05 11.62
C PRO A 3 -17.87 -17.76 11.72
N GLY A 4 -17.10 -17.74 10.62
CA GLY A 4 -15.77 -18.34 10.56
C GLY A 4 -14.85 -17.70 11.58
N GLN A 5 -14.23 -18.53 12.42
CA GLN A 5 -13.05 -18.14 13.19
C GLN A 5 -11.94 -17.85 12.18
N GLU A 6 -11.46 -16.61 12.14
CA GLU A 6 -10.11 -16.34 11.65
C GLU A 6 -9.18 -17.09 12.60
N GLU A 7 -8.41 -18.06 12.07
CA GLU A 7 -7.35 -18.72 12.83
C GLU A 7 -6.35 -17.65 13.30
N GLU A 8 -6.09 -17.64 14.60
CA GLU A 8 -5.08 -16.80 15.24
C GLU A 8 -3.71 -17.44 14.94
N PHE A 9 -3.03 -16.94 13.91
CA PHE A 9 -1.73 -17.46 13.47
C PHE A 9 -0.60 -16.88 14.31
N ALA A 10 0.35 -17.74 14.72
CA ALA A 10 1.61 -17.29 15.28
C ALA A 10 2.43 -16.56 14.19
N PRO A 11 3.02 -15.40 14.51
CA PRO A 11 3.82 -14.62 13.57
C PRO A 11 5.15 -15.31 13.25
N PRO A 12 5.74 -15.05 12.07
CA PRO A 12 6.97 -15.70 11.64
C PRO A 12 8.20 -15.25 12.46
N ASP A 13 9.14 -16.18 12.64
CA ASP A 13 10.54 -15.89 12.97
C ASP A 13 11.23 -15.48 11.66
N ALA A 14 11.67 -14.23 11.54
CA ALA A 14 12.30 -13.72 10.31
C ALA A 14 13.72 -14.28 10.07
N GLY A 15 14.12 -15.30 10.85
CA GLY A 15 15.43 -15.92 10.77
C GLY A 15 16.56 -15.03 11.27
N ALA A 16 17.74 -15.64 11.43
CA ALA A 16 18.97 -14.89 11.66
C ALA A 16 19.45 -14.27 10.33
N PRO A 17 19.92 -13.01 10.33
CA PRO A 17 20.41 -12.38 9.11
C PRO A 17 21.60 -13.16 8.53
N PRO A 18 21.86 -13.07 7.21
CA PRO A 18 23.23 -13.25 6.75
C PRO A 18 24.11 -12.26 7.52
N THR A 19 25.23 -12.75 8.03
CA THR A 19 26.17 -12.01 8.88
C THR A 19 26.59 -10.68 8.25
N GLU A 20 26.44 -9.61 9.03
CA GLU A 20 27.10 -8.31 8.93
C GLU A 20 26.84 -7.45 7.68
N ASP A 21 26.13 -6.32 7.88
CA ASP A 21 26.73 -5.02 7.53
C ASP A 21 26.13 -3.88 8.38
N ALA A 22 26.30 -3.99 9.71
CA ALA A 22 26.25 -2.83 10.58
C ALA A 22 27.63 -2.18 10.56
N GLY A 23 27.97 -1.52 9.45
CA GLY A 23 29.22 -0.77 9.32
C GLY A 23 29.32 0.34 10.36
N THR A 24 30.13 0.13 11.39
CA THR A 24 30.61 1.14 12.32
C THR A 24 31.47 2.17 11.58
N LEU A 25 31.12 3.46 11.68
CA LEU A 25 31.89 4.58 11.12
C LEU A 25 33.08 4.97 12.01
N PRO A 26 34.27 5.22 11.44
CA PRO A 26 35.26 6.15 11.99
C PRO A 26 35.27 7.50 11.23
N PRO A 27 35.90 8.56 11.78
CA PRO A 27 35.45 9.94 11.65
C PRO A 27 36.02 10.72 10.44
N ASP A 28 35.36 11.84 10.18
CA ASP A 28 35.65 12.87 9.19
C ASP A 28 37.14 13.27 9.07
N ALA A 29 37.57 13.44 7.82
CA ALA A 29 38.70 14.30 7.48
C ALA A 29 38.29 15.19 6.29
N GLY A 30 38.28 16.50 6.53
CA GLY A 30 37.90 17.51 5.54
C GLY A 30 38.94 17.71 4.43
N GLY A 31 38.48 18.36 3.36
CA GLY A 31 39.33 18.86 2.29
C GLY A 31 38.52 19.77 1.35
N SER A 32 38.86 21.06 1.37
CA SER A 32 38.30 22.12 0.53
C SER A 32 39.03 22.21 -0.83
N SER A 33 38.45 23.02 -1.72
CA SER A 33 38.94 23.59 -3.00
C SER A 33 38.61 22.76 -4.24
N GLY A 34 38.22 23.34 -5.38
CA GLY A 34 38.09 24.73 -5.77
C GLY A 34 37.41 24.81 -7.15
N ASP A 35 36.85 25.99 -7.42
CA ASP A 35 36.12 26.39 -8.62
C ASP A 35 37.06 26.64 -9.81
N ALA A 36 36.63 26.34 -11.04
CA ALA A 36 37.08 26.96 -12.28
C ALA A 36 36.24 26.45 -13.47
N GLY A 37 35.43 27.34 -14.03
CA GLY A 37 34.63 27.09 -15.22
C GLY A 37 35.43 27.07 -16.53
N THR A 38 34.74 26.68 -17.60
CA THR A 38 35.07 27.09 -18.97
C THR A 38 33.79 27.02 -19.80
N GLN A 39 33.44 28.16 -20.41
CA GLN A 39 32.45 28.30 -21.48
C GLN A 39 33.03 27.76 -22.80
N GLU A 40 32.13 27.41 -23.73
CA GLU A 40 32.15 27.60 -25.21
C GLU A 40 31.11 26.64 -25.84
N PRO A 41 30.63 26.85 -27.08
CA PRO A 41 29.80 27.95 -27.56
C PRO A 41 28.45 27.45 -28.12
N SER A 42 27.57 28.41 -28.44
CA SER A 42 26.30 28.23 -29.13
C SER A 42 26.48 27.72 -30.56
N ASP A 43 25.70 26.72 -30.95
CA ASP A 43 25.47 26.41 -32.36
C ASP A 43 23.97 26.31 -32.66
N ALA A 44 23.59 26.94 -33.77
CA ALA A 44 22.23 27.09 -34.24
C ALA A 44 21.86 25.90 -35.13
N GLY A 45 20.64 25.38 -35.00
CA GLY A 45 20.19 24.30 -35.87
C GLY A 45 18.70 24.02 -35.80
N THR A 46 17.99 24.54 -36.80
CA THR A 46 16.75 24.03 -37.42
C THR A 46 15.47 23.97 -36.58
N GLU A 47 14.52 24.83 -36.95
CA GLU A 47 13.09 24.71 -36.65
C GLU A 47 12.52 23.40 -37.22
N PRO A 48 11.78 22.60 -36.43
CA PRO A 48 10.87 21.59 -36.98
C PRO A 48 9.51 22.22 -37.32
N GLU A 49 8.99 21.84 -38.49
CA GLU A 49 7.62 22.11 -38.93
C GLU A 49 6.56 21.64 -37.90
N PRO A 50 5.35 22.25 -37.88
CA PRO A 50 4.36 22.00 -36.85
C PRO A 50 3.70 20.63 -37.04
N ASP A 51 4.07 19.68 -36.19
CA ASP A 51 3.33 18.43 -36.04
C ASP A 51 1.93 18.72 -35.48
N GLY A 52 0.90 18.35 -36.22
CA GLY A 52 -0.52 18.43 -35.86
C GLY A 52 -0.90 17.41 -34.79
N GLY A 53 -0.21 17.42 -33.65
CA GLY A 53 -0.53 16.62 -32.48
C GLY A 53 -1.62 17.30 -31.65
N ASN A 54 -2.73 16.58 -31.40
CA ASN A 54 -3.68 16.92 -30.36
C ASN A 54 -2.94 17.35 -29.09
N GLY A 55 -3.16 18.60 -28.67
CA GLY A 55 -2.63 19.13 -27.42
C GLY A 55 -3.03 18.24 -26.23
N PRO A 56 -2.42 18.44 -25.05
CA PRO A 56 -2.71 17.64 -23.86
C PRO A 56 -4.22 17.52 -23.68
N GLN A 57 -4.73 16.29 -23.81
CA GLN A 57 -6.12 15.96 -23.59
C GLN A 57 -6.49 16.53 -22.23
N GLN A 58 -7.45 17.47 -22.23
CA GLN A 58 -8.03 18.04 -21.03
C GLN A 58 -8.34 16.88 -20.07
N PRO A 59 -7.96 16.96 -18.78
CA PRO A 59 -8.22 15.86 -17.85
C PRO A 59 -9.70 15.50 -17.95
N ALA A 60 -9.97 14.21 -18.15
CA ALA A 60 -11.33 13.71 -18.26
C ALA A 60 -12.11 14.27 -17.07
N GLU A 61 -13.15 15.06 -17.36
CA GLU A 61 -14.04 15.59 -16.33
C GLU A 61 -14.51 14.41 -15.47
N ASP A 62 -14.42 14.54 -14.14
CA ASP A 62 -14.77 13.44 -13.25
C ASP A 62 -16.19 12.93 -13.59
N PRO A 63 -16.30 11.68 -14.07
CA PRO A 63 -17.52 11.19 -14.73
C PRO A 63 -18.56 10.64 -13.76
N TRP A 64 -18.22 10.59 -12.46
CA TRP A 64 -19.05 9.95 -11.47
C TRP A 64 -20.11 10.89 -10.88
N PRO A 65 -21.21 10.32 -10.33
CA PRO A 65 -22.25 11.09 -9.66
C PRO A 65 -21.69 12.03 -8.57
N LYS A 66 -22.28 13.22 -8.46
CA LYS A 66 -21.79 14.32 -7.60
C LYS A 66 -22.56 14.47 -6.29
N GLU A 67 -23.62 13.67 -6.10
CA GLU A 67 -24.42 13.67 -4.89
C GLU A 67 -23.54 13.32 -3.68
N ALA A 68 -23.79 13.97 -2.54
CA ALA A 68 -22.97 13.83 -1.33
C ALA A 68 -22.81 12.37 -0.86
N SER A 69 -23.78 11.50 -1.15
CA SER A 69 -23.75 10.08 -0.83
C SER A 69 -24.50 9.28 -1.88
N VAL A 70 -23.85 8.27 -2.45
CA VAL A 70 -24.44 7.40 -3.48
C VAL A 70 -24.17 5.94 -3.14
N ASN A 71 -25.24 5.15 -3.00
CA ASN A 71 -25.13 3.70 -2.85
C ASN A 71 -24.83 3.07 -4.22
N TYR A 72 -23.56 2.78 -4.49
CA TYR A 72 -23.11 2.18 -5.74
C TYR A 72 -23.62 0.74 -5.91
N THR A 73 -23.85 0.03 -4.81
CA THR A 73 -24.45 -1.32 -4.83
C THR A 73 -25.83 -1.29 -5.46
N GLN A 74 -26.67 -0.35 -5.03
CA GLN A 74 -28.03 -0.20 -5.56
C GLN A 74 -28.02 0.43 -6.96
N ARG A 75 -27.20 1.46 -7.18
CA ARG A 75 -27.22 2.25 -8.43
C ARG A 75 -26.62 1.51 -9.61
N PHE A 76 -25.54 0.77 -9.38
CA PHE A 76 -24.75 0.13 -10.44
C PHE A 76 -24.70 -1.40 -10.33
N GLY A 77 -25.36 -1.99 -9.34
CA GLY A 77 -25.37 -3.45 -9.19
C GLY A 77 -23.99 -4.06 -8.90
N VAL A 78 -23.11 -3.35 -8.20
CA VAL A 78 -21.73 -3.82 -7.92
C VAL A 78 -21.65 -5.01 -6.96
N GLY A 79 -22.78 -5.42 -6.37
CA GLY A 79 -22.86 -6.52 -5.41
C GLY A 79 -22.15 -6.19 -4.09
N GLN A 80 -21.57 -7.22 -3.48
CA GLN A 80 -20.83 -7.12 -2.21
C GLN A 80 -19.38 -7.54 -2.43
N PRO A 81 -18.56 -6.69 -3.08
CA PRO A 81 -17.16 -7.01 -3.29
C PRO A 81 -16.44 -7.14 -1.93
N GLN A 82 -15.34 -7.89 -1.92
CA GLN A 82 -14.44 -7.98 -0.77
C GLN A 82 -13.44 -6.82 -0.74
N SER A 83 -13.10 -6.25 -1.90
CA SER A 83 -12.18 -5.11 -2.04
C SER A 83 -12.55 -4.26 -3.26
N VAL A 84 -12.25 -2.96 -3.20
CA VAL A 84 -12.50 -1.96 -4.24
C VAL A 84 -11.25 -1.12 -4.49
N ALA A 85 -11.02 -0.70 -5.73
CA ALA A 85 -9.97 0.24 -6.08
C ALA A 85 -10.35 1.14 -7.25
N VAL A 86 -9.53 2.15 -7.53
CA VAL A 86 -9.68 3.04 -8.68
C VAL A 86 -8.38 3.24 -9.44
N ASP A 87 -8.45 3.23 -10.77
CA ASP A 87 -7.31 3.50 -11.64
C ASP A 87 -7.26 4.96 -12.12
N ASP A 88 -6.27 5.32 -12.92
CA ASP A 88 -6.10 6.70 -13.42
C ASP A 88 -7.20 7.16 -14.41
N ALA A 89 -8.03 6.24 -14.90
CA ALA A 89 -9.16 6.54 -15.79
C ALA A 89 -10.50 6.52 -15.05
N PHE A 90 -10.49 6.62 -13.73
CA PHE A 90 -11.68 6.57 -12.87
C PHE A 90 -12.47 5.26 -12.98
N ASN A 91 -11.88 4.16 -13.48
CA ASN A 91 -12.56 2.87 -13.42
C ASN A 91 -12.60 2.39 -11.98
N VAL A 92 -13.77 1.93 -11.54
CA VAL A 92 -13.94 1.31 -10.22
C VAL A 92 -13.75 -0.20 -10.35
N TRP A 93 -12.63 -0.68 -9.84
CA TRP A 93 -12.26 -2.09 -9.82
C TRP A 93 -12.85 -2.78 -8.59
N LEU A 94 -13.39 -3.98 -8.78
CA LEU A 94 -14.14 -4.74 -7.78
C LEU A 94 -13.55 -6.14 -7.69
N LEU A 95 -13.28 -6.62 -6.48
CA LEU A 95 -12.86 -7.99 -6.25
C LEU A 95 -13.97 -8.75 -5.52
N ALA A 96 -14.30 -9.95 -5.97
CA ALA A 96 -15.28 -10.82 -5.31
C ALA A 96 -14.89 -12.30 -5.48
N GLY A 97 -14.10 -12.82 -4.53
CA GLY A 97 -13.53 -14.16 -4.61
C GLY A 97 -12.62 -14.31 -5.83
N ASN A 98 -12.95 -15.24 -6.73
CA ASN A 98 -12.23 -15.48 -7.98
C ASN A 98 -12.68 -14.59 -9.15
N ARG A 99 -13.51 -13.57 -8.89
CA ARG A 99 -14.05 -12.67 -9.91
C ARG A 99 -13.50 -11.27 -9.76
N ILE A 100 -13.18 -10.67 -10.90
CA ILE A 100 -12.67 -9.30 -11.01
C ILE A 100 -13.67 -8.51 -11.85
N GLY A 101 -14.22 -7.46 -11.25
CA GLY A 101 -15.19 -6.57 -11.85
C GLY A 101 -14.58 -5.22 -12.18
N VAL A 102 -15.07 -4.56 -13.22
CA VAL A 102 -14.73 -3.18 -13.54
C VAL A 102 -16.00 -2.41 -13.91
N LEU A 103 -16.31 -1.38 -13.13
CA LEU A 103 -17.35 -0.41 -13.43
C LEU A 103 -16.67 0.82 -14.06
N ARG A 104 -16.90 1.01 -15.36
CA ARG A 104 -16.28 2.07 -16.15
C ARG A 104 -17.12 3.34 -16.15
N PRO A 105 -16.49 4.53 -16.28
CA PRO A 105 -17.21 5.75 -16.61
C PRO A 105 -18.25 5.55 -17.73
N GLY A 106 -19.46 6.08 -17.52
CA GLY A 106 -20.58 5.95 -18.45
C GLY A 106 -21.30 4.58 -18.46
N SER A 107 -20.79 3.57 -17.76
CA SER A 107 -21.47 2.28 -17.61
C SER A 107 -22.48 2.29 -16.48
N THR A 108 -23.58 1.54 -16.63
CA THR A 108 -24.62 1.38 -15.60
C THR A 108 -24.45 0.12 -14.76
N GLN A 109 -23.51 -0.75 -15.10
CA GLN A 109 -23.20 -1.98 -14.38
C GLN A 109 -21.74 -2.42 -14.62
N PRO A 110 -21.12 -3.15 -13.69
CA PRO A 110 -19.77 -3.67 -13.86
C PRO A 110 -19.70 -4.80 -14.90
N LEU A 111 -18.57 -4.88 -15.58
CA LEU A 111 -18.15 -6.04 -16.37
C LEU A 111 -17.35 -6.97 -15.47
N TRP A 112 -17.66 -8.27 -15.50
CA TRP A 112 -17.00 -9.28 -14.65
C TRP A 112 -16.21 -10.27 -15.48
N ALA A 113 -14.97 -10.54 -15.07
CA ALA A 113 -14.17 -11.69 -15.48
C ALA A 113 -13.99 -12.65 -14.29
N SER A 114 -13.68 -13.90 -14.57
CA SER A 114 -13.50 -14.94 -13.55
C SER A 114 -12.30 -15.82 -13.88
N ASN A 115 -11.70 -16.44 -12.87
CA ASN A 115 -10.62 -17.42 -13.02
C ASN A 115 -9.40 -16.88 -13.78
N LEU A 116 -9.06 -15.60 -13.59
CA LEU A 116 -7.85 -15.00 -14.15
C LEU A 116 -6.66 -15.28 -13.22
N GLY A 117 -5.47 -15.49 -13.80
CA GLY A 117 -4.22 -15.61 -13.05
C GLY A 117 -4.28 -16.62 -11.90
N GLN A 118 -3.82 -16.22 -10.72
CA GLN A 118 -3.79 -17.08 -9.53
C GLN A 118 -5.19 -17.44 -9.03
N ALA A 119 -6.19 -16.57 -9.20
CA ALA A 119 -7.59 -16.93 -8.88
C ALA A 119 -8.06 -18.14 -9.71
N GLY A 120 -7.65 -18.24 -10.98
CA GLY A 120 -7.94 -19.38 -11.84
C GLY A 120 -7.24 -20.68 -11.43
N LYS A 121 -6.18 -20.58 -10.63
CA LYS A 121 -5.46 -21.71 -10.04
C LYS A 121 -5.99 -22.10 -8.66
N GLY A 122 -7.02 -21.42 -8.16
CA GLY A 122 -7.66 -21.70 -6.86
C GLY A 122 -7.08 -20.94 -5.67
N PHE A 123 -6.19 -19.96 -5.88
CA PHE A 123 -5.71 -19.10 -4.79
C PHE A 123 -6.80 -18.15 -4.32
N SER A 124 -6.78 -17.87 -3.02
CA SER A 124 -7.71 -16.91 -2.41
C SER A 124 -7.23 -15.50 -2.68
N SER A 125 -7.94 -14.77 -3.53
CA SER A 125 -7.74 -13.33 -3.70
C SER A 125 -8.00 -12.61 -2.38
N THR A 126 -7.24 -11.57 -2.07
CA THR A 126 -7.34 -10.80 -0.82
C THR A 126 -7.78 -9.37 -1.11
N VAL A 127 -7.03 -8.63 -1.90
CA VAL A 127 -7.20 -7.20 -2.17
C VAL A 127 -7.10 -6.88 -3.66
N ILE A 128 -7.70 -5.77 -4.08
CA ILE A 128 -7.46 -5.17 -5.40
C ILE A 128 -6.94 -3.75 -5.23
N CYS A 129 -5.91 -3.39 -5.98
CA CYS A 129 -5.35 -2.04 -6.06
C CYS A 129 -5.50 -1.50 -7.48
N GLY A 130 -5.72 -0.19 -7.61
CA GLY A 130 -5.72 0.45 -8.92
C GLY A 130 -4.30 0.71 -9.38
N GLY A 131 -4.09 0.75 -10.69
CA GLY A 131 -2.84 1.15 -11.31
C GLY A 131 -3.03 2.31 -12.27
N SER A 132 -2.24 2.30 -13.34
CA SER A 132 -2.43 3.16 -14.51
C SER A 132 -3.81 2.94 -15.15
N GLU A 133 -4.21 3.82 -16.07
CA GLU A 133 -5.44 3.67 -16.84
C GLU A 133 -5.64 2.23 -17.34
N GLY A 134 -6.80 1.65 -16.97
CA GLY A 134 -7.19 0.31 -17.37
C GLY A 134 -6.42 -0.81 -16.68
N ARG A 135 -5.58 -0.55 -15.67
CA ARG A 135 -4.83 -1.57 -14.92
C ARG A 135 -5.28 -1.63 -13.46
N ALA A 136 -5.33 -2.85 -12.94
CA ALA A 136 -5.41 -3.11 -11.51
C ALA A 136 -4.46 -4.24 -11.11
N TYR A 137 -4.22 -4.35 -9.81
CA TYR A 137 -3.40 -5.39 -9.21
C TYR A 137 -4.25 -6.21 -8.25
N VAL A 138 -4.20 -7.54 -8.33
CA VAL A 138 -4.95 -8.45 -7.48
C VAL A 138 -3.98 -9.21 -6.61
N GLY A 139 -4.11 -9.01 -5.29
CA GLY A 139 -3.33 -9.71 -4.28
C GLY A 139 -3.93 -11.06 -3.94
N TYR A 140 -3.06 -11.99 -3.57
CA TYR A 140 -3.45 -13.34 -3.18
C TYR A 140 -2.83 -13.73 -1.85
N TYR A 141 -3.53 -14.60 -1.13
CA TYR A 141 -3.00 -15.25 0.05
C TYR A 141 -2.29 -16.55 -0.33
N ALA A 142 -1.09 -16.73 0.21
CA ALA A 142 -0.43 -18.02 0.29
C ALA A 142 0.04 -18.26 1.73
N ARG A 143 -0.06 -19.49 2.19
CA ARG A 143 0.34 -19.87 3.55
C ARG A 143 1.85 -19.72 3.73
N GLU A 144 2.27 -19.33 4.93
CA GLU A 144 3.68 -19.38 5.33
C GLU A 144 4.30 -20.76 5.14
N LEU A 145 5.61 -20.74 4.95
CA LEU A 145 6.43 -21.92 4.89
C LEU A 145 7.13 -22.12 6.22
N ASP A 146 7.32 -23.38 6.61
CA ASP A 146 8.19 -23.72 7.74
C ASP A 146 9.64 -23.32 7.47
N ASN A 147 10.06 -23.28 6.20
CA ASN A 147 11.34 -22.75 5.77
C ASN A 147 11.15 -21.80 4.57
N PRO A 148 11.38 -20.49 4.74
CA PRO A 148 11.23 -19.52 3.65
C PRO A 148 12.36 -19.61 2.61
N GLN A 149 13.44 -20.34 2.89
CA GLN A 149 14.60 -20.44 2.00
C GLN A 149 14.41 -21.48 0.89
N ARG A 150 14.73 -21.09 -0.35
CA ARG A 150 14.56 -21.88 -1.58
C ARG A 150 15.90 -22.15 -2.24
N GLY A 151 16.11 -23.41 -2.63
CA GLY A 151 17.34 -23.85 -3.28
C GLY A 151 17.33 -23.77 -4.82
N SER A 152 16.17 -23.58 -5.44
CA SER A 152 16.03 -23.62 -6.90
C SER A 152 14.86 -22.77 -7.39
N TYR A 153 15.08 -21.94 -8.41
CA TYR A 153 14.06 -21.18 -9.16
C TYR A 153 12.97 -22.05 -9.81
N GLN A 154 13.17 -23.38 -9.86
CA GLN A 154 12.20 -24.33 -10.40
C GLN A 154 11.22 -24.85 -9.33
N ASP A 155 11.35 -24.41 -8.08
CA ASP A 155 10.41 -24.77 -7.03
C ASP A 155 8.99 -24.34 -7.43
N SER A 156 8.07 -25.30 -7.50
CA SER A 156 6.69 -25.07 -7.96
C SER A 156 5.93 -24.11 -7.04
N THR A 157 6.37 -23.97 -5.80
CA THR A 157 5.72 -23.06 -4.85
C THR A 157 6.06 -21.59 -5.08
N PHE A 158 7.01 -21.27 -5.98
CA PHE A 158 7.40 -19.88 -6.27
C PHE A 158 6.33 -19.05 -6.98
N LEU A 159 5.27 -19.67 -7.47
CA LEU A 159 4.17 -18.94 -8.08
C LEU A 159 2.93 -18.96 -7.17
N GLU A 160 3.06 -19.38 -5.92
CA GLU A 160 1.93 -19.43 -4.99
C GLU A 160 1.73 -18.07 -4.33
N GLY A 161 0.54 -17.49 -4.52
CA GLY A 161 0.21 -16.19 -3.94
C GLY A 161 0.71 -15.01 -4.77
N ASP A 162 1.26 -14.00 -4.09
CA ASP A 162 1.79 -12.73 -4.62
C ASP A 162 0.72 -11.83 -5.25
N LEU A 163 0.97 -11.36 -6.48
CA LEU A 163 0.25 -10.28 -7.11
C LEU A 163 0.14 -10.48 -8.62
N ASP A 164 -1.06 -10.41 -9.14
CA ASP A 164 -1.29 -10.33 -10.59
C ASP A 164 -1.60 -8.90 -10.99
N ALA A 165 -1.01 -8.45 -12.11
CA ALA A 165 -1.54 -7.32 -12.86
C ALA A 165 -2.63 -7.81 -13.83
N VAL A 166 -3.77 -7.15 -13.79
CA VAL A 166 -4.86 -7.34 -14.75
C VAL A 166 -5.10 -6.05 -15.51
N LYS A 167 -5.55 -6.18 -16.76
CA LYS A 167 -5.84 -5.05 -17.63
C LYS A 167 -7.19 -5.14 -18.30
N LEU A 168 -7.80 -3.98 -18.51
CA LEU A 168 -8.97 -3.77 -19.34
C LEU A 168 -8.53 -3.59 -20.79
N THR A 169 -9.00 -4.45 -21.69
CA THR A 169 -8.73 -4.31 -23.13
C THR A 169 -9.64 -3.23 -23.74
N PRO A 170 -9.29 -2.67 -24.92
CA PRO A 170 -10.13 -1.73 -25.64
C PRO A 170 -11.56 -2.25 -25.93
N GLU A 171 -11.68 -3.57 -26.10
CA GLU A 171 -12.97 -4.27 -26.32
C GLU A 171 -13.82 -4.38 -25.04
N GLY A 172 -13.30 -3.91 -23.90
CA GLY A 172 -13.99 -3.95 -22.61
C GLY A 172 -13.86 -5.28 -21.88
N THR A 173 -12.83 -6.09 -22.15
CA THR A 173 -12.60 -7.35 -21.44
C THR A 173 -11.51 -7.20 -20.39
N VAL A 174 -11.68 -7.79 -19.21
CA VAL A 174 -10.59 -7.88 -18.23
C VAL A 174 -9.76 -9.13 -18.52
N VAL A 175 -8.46 -8.98 -18.66
CA VAL A 175 -7.51 -10.08 -18.91
C VAL A 175 -6.33 -10.02 -17.93
N LEU A 176 -5.69 -11.17 -17.69
CA LEU A 176 -4.39 -11.19 -17.03
C LEU A 176 -3.38 -10.45 -17.91
N GLU A 177 -2.68 -9.48 -17.34
CA GLU A 177 -1.54 -8.85 -17.99
C GLU A 177 -0.28 -9.65 -17.69
N GLU A 178 0.03 -9.83 -16.41
CA GLU A 178 1.22 -10.53 -15.94
C GLU A 178 1.06 -10.91 -14.47
N HIS A 179 1.67 -12.03 -14.07
CA HIS A 179 1.96 -12.29 -12.66
C HIS A 179 3.25 -11.55 -12.30
N ILE A 180 3.26 -10.65 -11.32
CA ILE A 180 4.37 -9.71 -11.10
C ILE A 180 5.64 -10.46 -10.72
N THR A 181 6.68 -10.34 -11.55
CA THR A 181 7.94 -11.08 -11.34
C THR A 181 9.21 -10.27 -11.60
N ARG A 182 9.09 -8.99 -12.01
CA ARG A 182 10.23 -8.17 -12.43
C ARG A 182 10.84 -7.43 -11.24
N SER A 183 11.81 -8.07 -10.58
CA SER A 183 12.55 -7.42 -9.49
C SER A 183 13.46 -6.33 -10.06
N PHE A 184 13.31 -5.11 -9.53
CA PHE A 184 14.12 -3.95 -9.86
C PHE A 184 14.86 -3.52 -8.58
N ARG A 185 16.10 -3.98 -8.41
CA ARG A 185 16.98 -3.57 -7.30
C ARG A 185 18.33 -3.12 -7.83
N ARG A 186 18.84 -1.99 -7.37
CA ARG A 186 20.21 -1.55 -7.67
C ARG A 186 21.23 -2.25 -6.78
N ASP A 187 22.32 -2.65 -7.40
CA ASP A 187 23.51 -3.13 -6.72
C ASP A 187 24.22 -1.95 -6.05
N ARG A 188 24.24 -1.96 -4.72
CA ARG A 188 24.87 -0.90 -3.92
C ARG A 188 26.34 -1.22 -3.65
N ASP A 189 26.72 -2.49 -3.76
CA ASP A 189 28.06 -2.98 -3.46
C ASP A 189 29.01 -2.73 -4.63
N LYS A 190 28.48 -2.66 -5.86
CA LYS A 190 29.26 -2.36 -7.07
C LYS A 190 29.47 -0.87 -7.34
N GLY A 191 28.69 0.02 -6.72
CA GLY A 191 28.80 1.48 -6.87
C GLY A 191 28.56 2.04 -8.29
N ASP A 192 28.29 1.19 -9.28
CA ASP A 192 28.12 1.54 -10.69
C ASP A 192 26.65 1.74 -11.10
N GLY A 193 25.72 1.56 -10.15
CA GLY A 193 24.29 1.69 -10.38
C GLY A 193 23.67 0.56 -11.19
N SER A 194 24.40 -0.53 -11.44
CA SER A 194 23.91 -1.73 -12.11
C SER A 194 22.71 -2.32 -11.37
N LEU A 195 21.81 -3.00 -12.08
CA LEU A 195 20.77 -3.79 -11.43
C LEU A 195 21.43 -5.02 -10.79
N SER A 196 21.13 -5.24 -9.53
CA SER A 196 21.38 -6.50 -8.85
C SER A 196 20.39 -7.57 -9.32
N TRP A 197 20.54 -8.77 -8.78
CA TRP A 197 19.82 -9.99 -9.15
C TRP A 197 18.35 -9.76 -9.58
N ASN A 198 18.07 -10.03 -10.86
CA ASN A 198 16.73 -10.24 -11.39
C ASN A 198 16.67 -11.72 -11.77
N PRO A 199 15.83 -12.56 -11.13
CA PRO A 199 15.77 -13.98 -11.46
C PRO A 199 15.51 -14.12 -12.95
N PRO A 200 16.28 -14.91 -13.70
CA PRO A 200 16.02 -15.12 -15.11
C PRO A 200 14.66 -15.82 -15.38
N ASN A 201 13.92 -16.27 -14.35
CA ASN A 201 12.82 -17.22 -14.49
C ASN A 201 11.47 -16.79 -13.87
N ASN A 202 11.23 -15.49 -13.67
CA ASN A 202 9.93 -14.98 -13.26
C ASN A 202 9.35 -15.68 -12.01
N THR A 203 9.96 -15.47 -10.84
CA THR A 203 9.67 -16.24 -9.61
C THR A 203 8.64 -15.61 -8.67
N GLY A 204 7.71 -14.77 -9.17
CA GLY A 204 6.79 -14.00 -8.30
C GLY A 204 7.48 -12.87 -7.55
N ILE A 205 6.81 -12.30 -6.53
CA ILE A 205 7.42 -11.30 -5.65
C ILE A 205 8.29 -12.02 -4.61
N ARG A 206 9.55 -11.62 -4.53
CA ARG A 206 10.57 -12.20 -3.64
C ARG A 206 11.36 -11.10 -2.98
N ASN A 207 12.04 -11.43 -1.88
CA ASN A 207 13.01 -10.55 -1.28
C ASN A 207 14.02 -10.10 -2.36
N SER A 208 14.05 -8.80 -2.67
CA SER A 208 14.87 -8.28 -3.75
C SER A 208 16.36 -8.35 -3.41
N ASN A 209 16.72 -8.39 -2.13
CA ASN A 209 18.10 -8.53 -1.66
C ASN A 209 18.61 -9.97 -1.76
N ASP A 210 17.78 -10.97 -1.42
CA ASP A 210 18.11 -12.38 -1.59
C ASP A 210 16.87 -13.21 -1.91
N TRP A 211 16.74 -13.57 -3.17
CA TRP A 211 15.59 -14.26 -3.73
C TRP A 211 15.28 -15.64 -3.21
N ARG A 212 16.27 -16.25 -2.57
CA ARG A 212 16.07 -17.54 -1.94
C ARG A 212 15.03 -17.40 -0.84
N TYR A 213 14.77 -16.21 -0.31
CA TYR A 213 13.75 -15.96 0.69
C TYR A 213 12.40 -15.60 0.06
N ASP A 214 11.44 -16.50 0.29
CA ASP A 214 10.04 -16.41 -0.11
C ASP A 214 9.23 -15.72 1.02
N GLU A 215 9.45 -14.41 1.16
CA GLU A 215 8.96 -13.61 2.30
C GLU A 215 7.70 -12.78 1.97
N ASP A 216 7.34 -12.61 0.70
CA ASP A 216 6.24 -11.69 0.30
C ASP A 216 5.02 -12.36 -0.33
N ARG A 217 4.91 -13.68 -0.16
CA ARG A 217 3.92 -14.54 -0.84
C ARG A 217 2.46 -14.23 -0.56
N ALA A 218 2.13 -13.59 0.55
CA ALA A 218 0.76 -13.22 0.87
C ALA A 218 0.61 -11.71 0.79
N VAL A 219 -0.24 -11.22 -0.10
CA VAL A 219 -0.60 -9.80 -0.17
C VAL A 219 -1.85 -9.56 0.67
N LEU A 220 -1.80 -8.63 1.61
CA LEU A 220 -2.83 -8.43 2.63
C LEU A 220 -3.48 -7.04 2.56
N SER A 221 -2.74 -6.05 2.05
CA SER A 221 -3.21 -4.68 1.90
C SER A 221 -2.54 -4.03 0.69
N CYS A 222 -3.15 -2.95 0.18
CA CYS A 222 -2.56 -2.19 -0.90
C CYS A 222 -3.03 -0.74 -0.89
N VAL A 223 -2.16 0.18 -1.32
CA VAL A 223 -2.49 1.58 -1.53
C VAL A 223 -1.84 2.09 -2.82
N LYS A 224 -2.63 2.79 -3.63
CA LYS A 224 -2.14 3.57 -4.77
C LYS A 224 -1.85 5.00 -4.32
N VAL A 225 -0.72 5.55 -4.73
CA VAL A 225 -0.41 6.96 -4.51
C VAL A 225 -1.23 7.81 -5.48
N MET A 226 -2.21 8.54 -4.95
CA MET A 226 -3.18 9.26 -5.77
C MET A 226 -2.69 10.64 -6.24
N ARG A 227 -1.65 11.20 -5.59
CA ARG A 227 -1.13 12.55 -5.84
C ARG A 227 0.32 12.72 -5.34
N GLY A 228 0.94 13.84 -5.68
CA GLY A 228 2.26 14.21 -5.20
C GLY A 228 3.40 13.55 -5.98
N ARG A 229 4.59 13.53 -5.38
CA ARG A 229 5.85 13.09 -6.00
C ARG A 229 5.74 11.71 -6.65
N ASP A 230 5.10 10.77 -5.98
CA ASP A 230 5.10 9.35 -6.35
C ASP A 230 3.76 8.91 -6.96
N LYS A 231 2.96 9.85 -7.52
CA LYS A 231 1.64 9.55 -8.10
C LYS A 231 1.72 8.37 -9.10
N GLY A 232 0.78 7.43 -8.96
CA GLY A 232 0.66 6.26 -9.83
C GLY A 232 1.42 5.03 -9.32
N GLU A 233 2.29 5.18 -8.33
CA GLU A 233 2.93 4.04 -7.66
C GLU A 233 1.97 3.31 -6.73
N VAL A 234 2.29 2.04 -6.48
CA VAL A 234 1.51 1.17 -5.60
C VAL A 234 2.41 0.58 -4.53
N TYR A 235 1.93 0.57 -3.30
CA TYR A 235 2.56 -0.12 -2.18
C TYR A 235 1.64 -1.26 -1.74
N VAL A 236 2.17 -2.46 -1.60
CA VAL A 236 1.43 -3.63 -1.13
C VAL A 236 2.00 -4.11 0.19
N GLY A 237 1.16 -4.25 1.19
CA GLY A 237 1.51 -4.87 2.47
C GLY A 237 1.41 -6.39 2.34
N THR A 238 2.44 -7.09 2.79
CA THR A 238 2.62 -8.52 2.67
C THR A 238 2.68 -9.18 4.06
N ASN A 239 2.87 -10.50 4.09
CA ASN A 239 3.15 -11.24 5.31
C ASN A 239 4.48 -10.85 5.98
N HIS A 240 5.40 -10.17 5.28
CA HIS A 240 6.70 -9.82 5.83
C HIS A 240 7.00 -8.32 5.78
N GLY A 241 6.36 -7.54 4.92
CA GLY A 241 6.62 -6.10 4.83
C GLY A 241 5.80 -5.35 3.81
N VAL A 242 6.41 -4.35 3.18
CA VAL A 242 5.83 -3.55 2.11
C VAL A 242 6.70 -3.63 0.87
N THR A 243 6.10 -4.14 -0.20
CA THR A 243 6.67 -4.11 -1.54
C THR A 243 6.19 -2.87 -2.28
N ARG A 244 7.11 -2.20 -2.99
CA ARG A 244 6.82 -1.04 -3.84
C ARG A 244 6.76 -1.47 -5.30
N ILE A 245 5.77 -0.96 -6.02
CA ILE A 245 5.46 -1.35 -7.39
C ILE A 245 5.34 -0.11 -8.26
N ARG A 246 6.01 -0.15 -9.41
CA ARG A 246 5.91 0.84 -10.47
C ARG A 246 5.63 0.14 -11.80
N GLY A 247 4.38 0.21 -12.25
CA GLY A 247 3.97 -0.51 -13.46
C GLY A 247 4.00 -2.02 -13.22
N LEU A 248 4.96 -2.71 -13.84
CA LEU A 248 5.15 -4.17 -13.68
C LEU A 248 6.43 -4.51 -12.91
N ASP A 249 7.23 -3.51 -12.55
CA ASP A 249 8.46 -3.68 -11.81
C ASP A 249 8.20 -3.51 -10.31
N TYR A 250 8.88 -4.30 -9.49
CA TYR A 250 8.77 -4.25 -8.04
C TYR A 250 10.14 -4.15 -7.37
N ASN A 251 10.16 -3.61 -6.15
CA ASN A 251 11.28 -3.76 -5.24
C ASN A 251 10.71 -4.13 -3.86
N SER A 252 11.29 -5.15 -3.25
CA SER A 252 10.78 -5.79 -2.05
C SER A 252 11.89 -6.00 -1.00
N HIS A 253 11.65 -5.77 0.28
CA HIS A 253 10.53 -5.08 0.90
C HIS A 253 11.07 -4.22 2.05
N ARG A 254 10.19 -3.43 2.65
CA ARG A 254 10.46 -2.64 3.85
C ARG A 254 9.50 -3.03 4.96
N HIS A 255 10.02 -3.24 6.15
CA HIS A 255 9.20 -3.70 7.27
C HIS A 255 9.74 -3.15 8.60
N PRO A 256 8.87 -2.58 9.45
CA PRO A 256 9.24 -2.30 10.83
C PRO A 256 9.30 -3.62 11.61
N VAL A 257 10.32 -3.75 12.46
CA VAL A 257 10.61 -4.97 13.23
C VAL A 257 10.95 -4.64 14.67
N TRP A 258 10.87 -5.64 15.54
CA TRP A 258 11.58 -5.61 16.81
C TRP A 258 12.49 -6.81 16.94
N TRP A 259 13.40 -6.76 17.90
CA TRP A 259 14.45 -7.77 18.07
C TRP A 259 14.23 -8.60 19.33
N GLU A 260 14.27 -9.91 19.17
CA GLU A 260 14.20 -10.86 20.27
C GLU A 260 15.28 -11.93 20.09
N ASN A 261 16.18 -12.06 21.07
CA ASN A 261 17.24 -13.08 21.07
C ASN A 261 18.10 -13.14 19.78
N GLY A 262 18.27 -12.00 19.10
CA GLY A 262 19.03 -11.91 17.85
C GLY A 262 18.23 -12.20 16.59
N SER A 263 16.95 -12.57 16.70
CA SER A 263 16.02 -12.69 15.58
C SER A 263 15.19 -11.42 15.41
N GLN A 264 14.86 -11.09 14.16
CA GLN A 264 13.85 -10.08 13.88
C GLN A 264 12.44 -10.68 14.02
N ARG A 265 11.54 -9.88 14.56
CA ARG A 265 10.12 -10.17 14.68
C ARG A 265 9.37 -9.19 13.79
N ALA A 266 8.78 -9.71 12.71
CA ALA A 266 7.95 -8.98 11.78
C ALA A 266 6.53 -9.53 11.83
N GLY A 267 5.54 -8.64 11.90
CA GLY A 267 4.13 -9.02 11.81
C GLY A 267 3.60 -8.90 10.39
N TYR A 268 2.36 -9.32 10.17
CA TYR A 268 1.70 -9.14 8.88
C TYR A 268 1.32 -7.68 8.67
N THR A 269 1.55 -7.17 7.45
CA THR A 269 1.37 -5.75 7.14
C THR A 269 -0.01 -5.48 6.54
N TYR A 270 -0.94 -5.13 7.41
CA TYR A 270 -2.31 -4.77 7.02
C TYR A 270 -2.51 -3.26 6.83
N ALA A 271 -1.66 -2.42 7.43
CA ALA A 271 -1.82 -0.98 7.42
C ALA A 271 -0.71 -0.32 6.61
N VAL A 272 -1.05 0.09 5.39
CA VAL A 272 -0.21 0.91 4.53
C VAL A 272 -0.95 2.21 4.18
N GLY A 273 -0.33 3.35 4.44
CA GLY A 273 -0.89 4.67 4.17
C GLY A 273 0.12 5.60 3.51
N ILE A 274 -0.37 6.71 2.95
CA ILE A 274 0.47 7.74 2.32
C ILE A 274 0.24 9.05 3.07
N ALA A 275 1.31 9.58 3.66
CA ALA A 275 1.31 10.87 4.34
C ALA A 275 1.13 12.04 3.36
N GLN A 276 0.85 13.24 3.89
CA GLN A 276 0.60 14.42 3.06
C GLN A 276 1.80 14.81 2.19
N ASP A 277 3.01 14.50 2.64
CA ASP A 277 4.28 14.75 1.94
C ASP A 277 4.80 13.55 1.14
N GLY A 278 4.00 12.49 1.02
CA GLY A 278 4.36 11.29 0.26
C GLY A 278 5.21 10.29 1.02
N ASP A 279 5.38 10.44 2.34
CA ASP A 279 5.95 9.36 3.15
C ASP A 279 5.01 8.14 3.18
N VAL A 280 5.62 6.96 3.18
CA VAL A 280 4.93 5.68 3.32
C VAL A 280 4.80 5.36 4.80
N LEU A 281 3.55 5.22 5.25
CA LEU A 281 3.18 4.84 6.60
C LEU A 281 2.99 3.33 6.63
N ILE A 282 3.76 2.63 7.46
CA ILE A 282 3.76 1.17 7.52
C ILE A 282 3.44 0.75 8.94
N ALA A 283 2.43 -0.10 9.13
CA ALA A 283 2.17 -0.74 10.42
C ALA A 283 1.74 -2.19 10.24
N ASN A 284 2.31 -3.06 11.08
CA ASN A 284 2.05 -4.49 11.09
C ASN A 284 1.44 -4.92 12.44
N ASP A 285 1.36 -6.21 12.74
CA ASP A 285 0.72 -6.66 13.98
C ASP A 285 1.46 -6.24 15.27
N TRP A 286 2.74 -5.88 15.21
CA TRP A 286 3.53 -5.46 16.37
C TRP A 286 3.96 -3.99 16.35
N THR A 287 4.43 -3.50 15.21
CA THR A 287 5.21 -2.26 15.13
C THR A 287 4.80 -1.42 13.93
N PHE A 288 5.32 -0.19 13.88
CA PHE A 288 5.12 0.73 12.78
C PHE A 288 6.39 1.51 12.45
N GLY A 289 6.39 2.12 11.26
CA GLY A 289 7.46 2.96 10.74
C GLY A 289 6.96 3.97 9.71
N ILE A 290 7.78 4.99 9.44
CA ILE A 290 7.48 6.04 8.45
C ILE A 290 8.71 6.22 7.58
N VAL A 291 8.57 5.91 6.28
CA VAL A 291 9.65 5.92 5.30
C VAL A 291 9.41 7.01 4.27
N THR A 292 10.38 7.87 4.05
CA THR A 292 10.44 8.75 2.88
C THR A 292 11.05 7.95 1.72
N PRO A 293 10.28 7.56 0.71
CA PRO A 293 10.78 6.70 -0.36
C PRO A 293 11.77 7.46 -1.25
N ASN A 294 12.85 6.78 -1.64
CA ASN A 294 13.75 7.29 -2.68
C ASN A 294 12.99 7.41 -4.02
N PRO A 295 13.25 8.42 -4.87
CA PRO A 295 12.70 8.44 -6.22
C PRO A 295 13.09 7.23 -7.08
N ASP A 296 14.24 6.61 -6.79
CA ASP A 296 14.67 5.39 -7.44
C ASP A 296 14.01 4.15 -6.82
N LEU A 297 13.19 3.45 -7.60
CA LEU A 297 12.55 2.19 -7.18
C LEU A 297 13.59 1.17 -6.71
N GLY A 298 14.76 1.13 -7.36
CA GLY A 298 15.80 0.13 -7.09
C GLY A 298 16.50 0.29 -5.75
N LEU A 299 16.18 1.36 -5.03
CA LEU A 299 16.70 1.63 -3.70
C LEU A 299 15.65 1.39 -2.62
N TRP A 300 14.42 0.95 -2.93
CA TRP A 300 13.36 0.85 -1.92
C TRP A 300 13.72 -0.06 -0.74
N ASP A 301 14.30 -1.24 -0.97
CA ASP A 301 14.76 -2.17 0.07
C ASP A 301 15.91 -1.63 0.94
N ALA A 302 16.51 -0.47 0.61
CA ALA A 302 17.67 0.06 1.32
C ALA A 302 17.37 0.44 2.78
N MET A 303 17.99 -0.28 3.71
CA MET A 303 18.06 0.09 5.13
C MET A 303 19.20 1.08 5.42
N ASN A 304 19.23 2.18 4.68
CA ASN A 304 20.00 3.35 5.07
C ASN A 304 19.03 4.47 5.46
N PRO A 305 18.66 4.57 6.76
CA PRO A 305 17.61 5.47 7.25
C PRO A 305 18.02 6.94 7.26
N LYS A 306 19.24 7.27 6.79
CA LYS A 306 19.76 8.65 6.73
C LYS A 306 19.82 9.21 5.32
N THR A 307 20.14 8.40 4.31
CA THR A 307 20.47 8.94 2.98
C THR A 307 19.68 8.32 1.83
N LEU A 308 19.35 7.03 1.86
CA LEU A 308 18.70 6.38 0.72
C LEU A 308 17.18 6.35 0.86
N ASN A 309 16.67 5.87 1.99
CA ASN A 309 15.25 6.00 2.36
C ASN A 309 15.18 6.56 3.77
N PRO A 310 15.28 7.89 3.94
CA PRO A 310 15.19 8.51 5.24
C PRO A 310 13.93 8.09 5.96
N MET A 311 14.05 7.74 7.24
CA MET A 311 12.89 7.37 8.05
C MET A 311 12.57 8.49 9.02
N LYS A 312 11.30 8.86 9.17
CA LYS A 312 10.87 9.74 10.28
C LYS A 312 10.63 8.96 11.56
N VAL A 313 10.27 7.69 11.42
CA VAL A 313 10.19 6.68 12.47
C VAL A 313 10.79 5.43 11.86
N GLU A 314 11.83 4.86 12.48
CA GLU A 314 12.43 3.61 12.04
C GLU A 314 11.50 2.43 12.34
N SER A 315 11.78 1.61 13.34
CA SER A 315 10.83 0.62 13.87
C SER A 315 10.47 1.01 15.29
N SER A 316 9.17 1.11 15.57
CA SER A 316 8.70 1.61 16.86
C SER A 316 7.35 1.01 17.24
N HIS A 317 7.01 1.15 18.52
CA HIS A 317 5.72 0.74 19.09
C HIS A 317 5.13 1.86 19.97
N LEU A 318 3.88 1.69 20.38
CA LEU A 318 3.23 2.57 21.37
C LEU A 318 3.13 1.83 22.70
N PRO A 319 3.93 2.18 23.72
CA PRO A 319 3.96 1.48 25.01
C PRO A 319 2.65 1.66 25.79
N GLU A 320 1.81 2.63 25.40
CA GLU A 320 0.48 2.82 25.97
C GLU A 320 -0.56 1.82 25.47
N VAL A 321 -0.31 1.10 24.36
CA VAL A 321 -1.26 0.15 23.75
C VAL A 321 -1.18 -1.19 24.46
N ASN A 322 -0.03 -1.86 24.37
CA ASN A 322 0.26 -3.12 25.04
C ASN A 322 1.77 -3.25 25.34
N SER A 323 2.23 -4.45 25.71
CA SER A 323 3.65 -4.80 25.71
C SER A 323 4.13 -5.32 24.36
N LEU A 324 5.31 -4.88 23.89
CA LEU A 324 5.91 -5.23 22.58
C LEU A 324 5.79 -6.69 22.09
N PRO A 325 5.88 -7.75 22.91
CA PRO A 325 5.67 -9.13 22.45
C PRO A 325 4.22 -9.44 22.03
N GLU A 326 3.25 -8.71 22.57
CA GLU A 326 1.83 -8.85 22.27
C GLU A 326 1.48 -8.05 21.02
N PHE A 327 0.43 -8.48 20.30
CA PHE A 327 0.02 -7.77 19.09
C PHE A 327 -0.78 -6.49 19.37
N ASP A 328 -0.36 -5.42 18.71
CA ASP A 328 -1.13 -4.18 18.56
C ASP A 328 -2.19 -4.30 17.45
N ASN A 329 -2.04 -5.25 16.52
CA ASN A 329 -2.98 -5.54 15.43
C ASN A 329 -3.38 -4.29 14.62
N TRP A 330 -2.40 -3.55 14.08
CA TRP A 330 -2.66 -2.34 13.30
C TRP A 330 -3.39 -2.65 11.98
N ARG A 331 -4.47 -1.90 11.68
CA ARG A 331 -5.33 -2.03 10.47
C ARG A 331 -5.50 -0.73 9.69
N GLY A 332 -4.98 0.39 10.21
CA GLY A 332 -4.90 1.64 9.46
C GLY A 332 -3.83 2.55 10.04
N PHE A 333 -3.12 3.26 9.17
CA PHE A 333 -2.13 4.27 9.53
C PHE A 333 -2.29 5.46 8.57
N GLN A 334 -2.66 6.63 9.10
CA GLN A 334 -2.98 7.82 8.30
C GLN A 334 -2.41 9.09 8.93
N GLN A 335 -2.19 10.12 8.10
CA GLN A 335 -1.88 11.47 8.56
C GLN A 335 -2.96 12.45 8.12
N THR A 336 -3.58 13.15 9.08
CA THR A 336 -4.54 14.20 8.76
C THR A 336 -3.83 15.49 8.32
N LYS A 337 -4.58 16.40 7.68
CA LYS A 337 -4.06 17.64 7.08
C LYS A 337 -3.34 18.58 8.06
N ASP A 338 -3.65 18.50 9.35
CA ASP A 338 -2.96 19.23 10.43
C ASP A 338 -1.61 18.59 10.84
N GLY A 339 -1.18 17.54 10.15
CA GLY A 339 0.11 16.86 10.36
C GLY A 339 0.09 15.77 11.42
N ARG A 340 -1.04 15.52 12.10
CA ARG A 340 -1.16 14.48 13.14
C ARG A 340 -1.28 13.09 12.53
N TYR A 341 -0.68 12.12 13.21
CA TYR A 341 -0.66 10.73 12.81
C TYR A 341 -1.62 9.88 13.64
N TYR A 342 -2.34 8.98 12.99
CA TYR A 342 -3.32 8.10 13.65
C TYR A 342 -3.13 6.65 13.24
N LEU A 343 -3.22 5.76 14.23
CA LEU A 343 -3.16 4.31 14.09
C LEU A 343 -4.49 3.71 14.58
N ALA A 344 -5.09 2.86 13.76
CA ALA A 344 -6.28 2.10 14.10
C ALA A 344 -5.90 0.65 14.39
N SER A 345 -6.25 0.16 15.57
CA SER A 345 -6.04 -1.23 15.97
C SER A 345 -7.33 -2.04 15.83
N LYS A 346 -7.20 -3.31 15.44
CA LYS A 346 -8.27 -4.31 15.45
C LYS A 346 -8.84 -4.53 16.85
N ASP A 347 -8.04 -4.33 17.90
CA ASP A 347 -8.40 -4.69 19.27
C ASP A 347 -8.31 -3.53 20.26
N HIS A 348 -7.47 -2.53 19.98
CA HIS A 348 -7.10 -1.49 20.96
C HIS A 348 -7.64 -0.10 20.65
N GLY A 349 -8.45 0.07 19.61
CA GLY A 349 -9.09 1.34 19.26
C GLY A 349 -8.21 2.29 18.44
N LEU A 350 -8.53 3.59 18.50
CA LEU A 350 -7.87 4.64 17.72
C LEU A 350 -6.83 5.37 18.58
N TRP A 351 -5.64 5.56 18.03
CA TRP A 351 -4.51 6.17 18.71
C TRP A 351 -3.95 7.32 17.89
N GLU A 352 -3.75 8.47 18.52
CA GLU A 352 -2.90 9.52 17.99
C GLU A 352 -1.45 9.25 18.39
N MET A 353 -0.54 9.33 17.42
CA MET A 353 0.89 9.17 17.64
C MET A 353 1.61 10.52 17.52
N SER A 354 2.48 10.80 18.49
CA SER A 354 3.48 11.87 18.40
C SER A 354 4.88 11.28 18.29
N ILE A 355 5.66 11.78 17.32
CA ILE A 355 7.04 11.36 17.09
C ILE A 355 7.94 12.02 18.14
N ILE A 356 8.59 11.21 18.97
CA ILE A 356 9.63 11.61 19.92
C ILE A 356 10.94 11.84 19.16
N SER A 357 11.41 10.81 18.46
CA SER A 357 12.56 10.88 17.56
C SER A 357 12.61 9.66 16.64
N ARG A 358 13.33 9.78 15.53
CA ARG A 358 13.43 8.76 14.47
C ARG A 358 13.78 7.37 14.98
N GLY A 359 14.87 7.25 15.73
CA GLY A 359 15.40 5.98 16.20
C GLY A 359 14.89 5.55 17.57
N ASN A 360 13.86 6.20 18.10
CA ASN A 360 13.30 5.80 19.39
C ASN A 360 12.52 4.49 19.22
N PRO A 361 12.86 3.42 19.95
CA PRO A 361 12.14 2.15 19.87
C PRO A 361 10.68 2.24 20.34
N TRP A 362 10.29 3.36 20.98
CA TRP A 362 8.89 3.71 21.22
C TRP A 362 8.57 5.14 20.77
N GLN A 363 7.32 5.38 20.36
CA GLN A 363 6.76 6.73 20.18
C GLN A 363 5.69 7.00 21.25
N LYS A 364 5.17 8.22 21.30
CA LYS A 364 4.13 8.58 22.27
C LYS A 364 2.75 8.33 21.68
N GLY A 365 1.97 7.47 22.34
CA GLY A 365 0.55 7.24 22.00
C GLY A 365 -0.41 8.01 22.91
N THR A 366 -1.50 8.50 22.35
CA THR A 366 -2.69 8.95 23.09
C THR A 366 -3.93 8.31 22.50
N ARG A 367 -4.66 7.55 23.33
CA ARG A 367 -5.88 6.89 22.89
C ARG A 367 -7.02 7.89 22.72
N LEU A 368 -7.68 7.87 21.57
CA LEU A 368 -8.90 8.64 21.36
C LEU A 368 -10.10 7.93 21.97
N GLN A 369 -10.89 8.69 22.71
CA GLN A 369 -12.14 8.23 23.34
C GLN A 369 -13.35 8.64 22.49
N GLY A 370 -14.51 8.03 22.75
CA GLY A 370 -15.79 8.43 22.15
C GLY A 370 -16.26 7.57 20.97
N LEU A 371 -15.41 6.67 20.45
CA LEU A 371 -15.87 5.61 19.55
C LEU A 371 -16.66 4.54 20.34
N PRO A 372 -17.72 3.96 19.76
CA PRO A 372 -18.57 2.97 20.45
C PRO A 372 -17.93 1.58 20.55
N THR A 373 -16.78 1.37 19.91
CA THR A 373 -16.05 0.11 19.88
C THR A 373 -14.55 0.37 19.78
N GLN A 374 -13.77 -0.61 20.19
CA GLN A 374 -12.31 -0.64 20.04
C GLN A 374 -11.88 -1.39 18.78
N ALA A 375 -12.82 -2.11 18.14
CA ALA A 375 -12.54 -2.93 16.98
C ALA A 375 -12.57 -2.11 15.69
N LEU A 376 -11.41 -1.63 15.25
CA LEU A 376 -11.26 -0.78 14.06
C LEU A 376 -10.66 -1.55 12.90
N THR A 377 -11.10 -1.22 11.69
CA THR A 377 -10.80 -2.02 10.49
C THR A 377 -10.03 -1.25 9.41
N SER A 378 -10.11 0.07 9.39
CA SER A 378 -9.48 0.90 8.34
C SER A 378 -9.53 2.38 8.70
N LEU A 379 -8.64 3.18 8.11
CA LEU A 379 -8.63 4.65 8.20
C LEU A 379 -8.51 5.28 6.81
N ALA A 380 -9.12 6.45 6.62
CA ALA A 380 -8.87 7.32 5.47
C ALA A 380 -8.89 8.79 5.90
N ALA A 381 -7.77 9.49 5.74
CA ALA A 381 -7.69 10.94 5.90
C ALA A 381 -8.11 11.65 4.61
N THR A 382 -8.82 12.78 4.72
CA THR A 382 -9.38 13.51 3.58
C THR A 382 -8.93 14.98 3.56
N ASP A 383 -9.19 15.69 2.45
CA ASP A 383 -8.63 17.03 2.21
C ASP A 383 -9.30 18.16 2.97
N ASP A 384 -10.52 17.92 3.48
CA ASP A 384 -11.19 18.78 4.45
C ASP A 384 -10.57 18.68 5.86
N GLY A 385 -9.60 17.77 6.06
CA GLY A 385 -8.92 17.54 7.34
C GLY A 385 -9.55 16.46 8.22
N SER A 386 -10.59 15.79 7.75
CA SER A 386 -11.24 14.70 8.46
C SER A 386 -10.41 13.42 8.46
N LEU A 387 -10.71 12.57 9.44
CA LEU A 387 -10.33 11.16 9.46
C LEU A 387 -11.59 10.31 9.51
N PHE A 388 -11.81 9.51 8.47
CA PHE A 388 -12.84 8.49 8.45
C PHE A 388 -12.31 7.19 9.06
N ILE A 389 -13.15 6.57 9.89
CA ILE A 389 -12.78 5.46 10.77
C ILE A 389 -13.75 4.31 10.52
N GLY A 390 -13.22 3.23 9.95
CA GLY A 390 -13.94 1.98 9.78
C GLY A 390 -13.99 1.18 11.08
N THR A 391 -15.14 0.60 11.39
CA THR A 391 -15.33 -0.23 12.58
C THR A 391 -15.85 -1.62 12.23
N ALA A 392 -15.55 -2.59 13.08
CA ALA A 392 -16.21 -3.89 13.08
C ALA A 392 -17.50 -3.80 13.92
N GLY A 393 -18.64 -3.66 13.24
CA GLY A 393 -19.98 -3.76 13.85
C GLY A 393 -20.66 -2.45 14.25
N SER A 394 -20.00 -1.29 14.15
CA SER A 394 -20.56 0.01 14.55
C SER A 394 -20.73 1.03 13.41
N GLY A 395 -20.51 0.60 12.17
CA GLY A 395 -20.60 1.41 10.96
C GLY A 395 -19.40 2.36 10.77
N LEU A 396 -19.58 3.35 9.89
CA LEU A 396 -18.57 4.36 9.61
C LEU A 396 -18.64 5.52 10.61
N TRP A 397 -17.48 5.94 11.10
CA TRP A 397 -17.33 7.14 11.92
C TRP A 397 -16.44 8.17 11.23
N ARG A 398 -16.62 9.43 11.57
CA ARG A 398 -15.81 10.56 11.10
C ARG A 398 -15.36 11.36 12.31
N MET A 399 -14.06 11.61 12.38
CA MET A 399 -13.49 12.69 13.16
C MET A 399 -13.29 13.88 12.22
N ASP A 400 -13.93 15.02 12.49
CA ASP A 400 -13.74 16.22 11.66
C ASP A 400 -12.42 16.95 11.99
N ALA A 401 -12.16 18.05 11.28
CA ALA A 401 -10.96 18.86 11.47
C ALA A 401 -10.83 19.42 12.90
N ASP A 402 -11.97 19.68 13.55
CA ASP A 402 -12.07 20.17 14.94
C ASP A 402 -12.01 19.02 15.97
N LYS A 403 -11.77 17.79 15.51
CA LYS A 403 -11.67 16.57 16.31
C LYS A 403 -12.98 16.11 16.96
N ASN A 404 -14.12 16.56 16.44
CA ASN A 404 -15.41 16.03 16.87
C ASN A 404 -15.68 14.69 16.19
N LEU A 405 -16.07 13.69 16.98
CA LEU A 405 -16.47 12.38 16.49
C LEU A 405 -17.97 12.33 16.22
N SER A 406 -18.35 11.82 15.05
CA SER A 406 -19.73 11.57 14.68
C SER A 406 -19.88 10.31 13.85
N ARG A 407 -21.03 9.62 14.00
CA ARG A 407 -21.37 8.48 13.16
C ARG A 407 -21.89 8.97 11.81
N VAL A 408 -21.43 8.37 10.72
CA VAL A 408 -21.90 8.66 9.37
C VAL A 408 -23.15 7.82 9.08
N VAL A 409 -24.33 8.45 9.04
CA VAL A 409 -25.63 7.76 9.04
C VAL A 409 -26.09 7.24 7.67
N ASN A 410 -25.59 7.80 6.57
CA ASN A 410 -26.02 7.47 5.20
C ASN A 410 -25.18 6.38 4.52
N VAL A 411 -24.43 5.61 5.29
CA VAL A 411 -23.65 4.45 4.82
C VAL A 411 -24.29 3.18 5.39
N PRO A 412 -24.95 2.36 4.55
CA PRO A 412 -25.48 1.07 4.98
C PRO A 412 -24.37 0.11 5.45
N GLY A 413 -24.74 -0.80 6.33
CA GLY A 413 -23.81 -1.80 6.89
C GLY A 413 -23.30 -1.43 8.28
N ARG A 414 -22.75 -2.44 8.96
CA ARG A 414 -22.21 -2.33 10.31
C ARG A 414 -20.72 -2.57 10.36
N THR A 415 -20.19 -3.37 9.45
CA THR A 415 -18.76 -3.66 9.37
C THR A 415 -18.18 -2.96 8.17
N VAL A 416 -17.30 -1.98 8.40
CA VAL A 416 -16.52 -1.35 7.33
C VAL A 416 -15.35 -2.26 7.00
N LYS A 417 -15.21 -2.63 5.74
CA LYS A 417 -14.15 -3.54 5.25
C LYS A 417 -12.96 -2.76 4.68
N GLN A 418 -13.24 -1.66 4.00
CA GLN A 418 -12.23 -0.86 3.33
C GLN A 418 -12.70 0.59 3.22
N LEU A 419 -11.75 1.51 3.36
CA LEU A 419 -11.90 2.92 3.01
C LEU A 419 -10.83 3.28 1.97
N LEU A 420 -11.25 3.96 0.91
CA LEU A 420 -10.35 4.43 -0.15
C LEU A 420 -10.72 5.87 -0.49
N TYR A 421 -9.78 6.79 -0.29
CA TYR A 421 -9.94 8.19 -0.64
C TYR A 421 -9.31 8.47 -2.00
N ASP A 422 -10.08 9.07 -2.90
CA ASP A 422 -9.65 9.52 -4.22
C ASP A 422 -9.83 11.04 -4.35
N PRO A 423 -8.73 11.81 -4.23
CA PRO A 423 -8.76 13.27 -4.38
C PRO A 423 -8.86 13.73 -5.84
N ASN A 424 -8.78 12.84 -6.84
CA ASN A 424 -8.84 13.24 -8.25
C ASN A 424 -10.29 13.49 -8.71
N GLY A 425 -11.29 12.94 -7.99
CA GLY A 425 -12.69 13.29 -8.20
C GLY A 425 -12.97 14.75 -7.86
N THR A 426 -13.96 15.36 -8.53
CA THR A 426 -14.38 16.75 -8.26
C THR A 426 -15.89 16.81 -8.04
N PRO A 427 -16.38 16.93 -6.79
CA PRO A 427 -15.66 16.89 -5.51
C PRO A 427 -14.92 15.56 -5.24
N ALA A 428 -13.96 15.51 -4.32
CA ALA A 428 -13.24 14.27 -3.98
C ALA A 428 -14.18 13.14 -3.56
N MET A 429 -13.73 11.89 -3.75
CA MET A 429 -14.51 10.68 -3.52
C MET A 429 -13.95 9.88 -2.34
N LEU A 430 -14.82 9.46 -1.43
CA LEU A 430 -14.50 8.45 -0.43
C LEU A 430 -15.33 7.20 -0.70
N TYR A 431 -14.67 6.13 -1.13
CA TYR A 431 -15.27 4.81 -1.30
C TYR A 431 -15.32 4.13 0.05
N VAL A 432 -16.54 3.76 0.47
CA VAL A 432 -16.81 3.08 1.73
C VAL A 432 -17.40 1.72 1.42
N LEU A 433 -16.58 0.68 1.60
CA LEU A 433 -17.00 -0.70 1.45
C LEU A 433 -17.41 -1.27 2.81
N THR A 434 -18.64 -1.75 2.91
CA THR A 434 -19.16 -2.40 4.12
C THR A 434 -19.63 -3.83 3.86
N ASP A 435 -20.09 -4.51 4.90
CA ASP A 435 -20.84 -5.77 4.80
C ASP A 435 -22.17 -5.64 4.05
N ALA A 436 -22.71 -4.43 3.85
CA ALA A 436 -23.90 -4.19 3.03
C ALA A 436 -23.58 -3.87 1.56
N GLY A 437 -22.35 -3.49 1.24
CA GLY A 437 -21.90 -3.16 -0.11
C GLY A 437 -21.10 -1.86 -0.19
N LEU A 438 -20.99 -1.29 -1.39
CA LEU A 438 -20.23 -0.07 -1.68
C LEU A 438 -21.14 1.18 -1.66
N THR A 439 -20.71 2.19 -0.90
CA THR A 439 -21.25 3.56 -0.91
C THR A 439 -20.10 4.53 -1.20
N VAL A 440 -20.37 5.58 -1.99
CA VAL A 440 -19.40 6.66 -2.25
C VAL A 440 -19.91 7.94 -1.63
N LEU A 441 -19.07 8.57 -0.81
CA LEU A 441 -19.30 9.89 -0.24
C LEU A 441 -18.51 10.95 -1.04
N ARG A 442 -19.05 12.17 -1.12
CA ARG A 442 -18.46 13.28 -1.91
C ARG A 442 -18.29 14.53 -1.05
N GLY A 443 -17.21 15.27 -1.30
CA GLY A 443 -16.99 16.61 -0.72
C GLY A 443 -16.29 16.62 0.65
N HIS A 444 -15.39 15.66 0.86
CA HIS A 444 -14.56 15.53 2.05
C HIS A 444 -13.08 15.64 1.71
#